data_AF-A0A8J7U7B1-F1
#
_entry.id   AF-A0A8J7U7B1-F1
#
_cell.length_a   1.000
_cell.length_b   1.000
_cell.length_c   1.000
_cell.angle_alpha   90.00
_cell.angle_beta   90.00
_cell.angle_gamma   90.00
#
_symmetry.space_group_name_H-M   'P 1'
#
loop_
_entity.id
_entity.type
_entity.pdbx_description
1 polymer ?
#
loop_
_entity_poly.entity_id
_entity_poly.type
_entity_poly.pdbx_seq_one_letter_code
_entity_poly.pdbx_strand_id
1 'polypeptide(L)'
;MTGTAAKAFQAYLVSRRGLSFRGGRLLIHALLLVAMLTGHGCTYVKFATRQGGYHLKQSVNPSQHNLKHMITRQTFFVFGRLLAAPSVDPELPLAVAAFSNRFGRWEVVDLNRVSRLDSYYGLNLPPGDYTLVVLADQNGDFQLTPNEILGSRHLALDPAANPKMVLGEVDIQLAPGATGFQTAFNLKLEPPAPTRDSLFFPKGSIRSLDDPIFSRHMATLGMYAPSRFLEKAPMMFYALEEHRGHKVPVVFVHGIDGSAAQFKPIVERLDRDHYQAWFFHYPSGADLHQTAAFFQRIFLSGKVVTTGDTPLVIVAHSMGGIVVREALNLHRRAKKGNQVDQFISLATPFDGHPAARTGTENAPVVLPSWRDLNPDSRFIAELFRHELPAATRHYLFFASGPARTDGREAVDDGVVPIRSQKRARALAAAAQTYLVAASHTGILEDPATLDLLIELIGQTKSHFPEAHLAYLVRGGYDLPPSVAFTPLEGYAITVYGRYLDALVRGDIVPFHEDQEHFLKAVAGKVKATNPYETAWIKYMKTKE
;
A
#
# COMPACT_ATOMS: atom_id res chain seq x y z
N MET A 1 -20.48 29.12 -13.43
CA MET A 1 -20.29 28.36 -12.17
C MET A 1 -19.09 28.81 -11.32
N THR A 2 -18.41 29.92 -11.66
CA THR A 2 -17.18 30.40 -11.00
C THR A 2 -17.42 31.34 -9.80
N GLY A 3 -18.61 31.95 -9.67
CA GLY A 3 -18.90 32.96 -8.65
C GLY A 3 -19.18 32.43 -7.24
N THR A 4 -19.82 31.27 -7.10
CA THR A 4 -20.21 30.71 -5.78
C THR A 4 -19.01 30.09 -5.05
N ALA A 5 -18.11 29.45 -5.79
CA ALA A 5 -16.91 28.80 -5.26
C ALA A 5 -15.86 29.83 -4.76
N ALA A 6 -15.68 30.93 -5.49
CA ALA A 6 -14.81 32.03 -5.08
C ALA A 6 -15.32 32.71 -3.79
N LYS A 7 -16.65 32.91 -3.67
CA LYS A 7 -17.26 33.47 -2.45
C LYS A 7 -17.12 32.54 -1.25
N ALA A 8 -17.27 31.22 -1.43
CA ALA A 8 -17.06 30.25 -0.35
C ALA A 8 -15.61 30.20 0.12
N PHE A 9 -14.64 30.27 -0.80
CA PHE A 9 -13.22 30.33 -0.47
C PHE A 9 -12.84 31.65 0.22
N GLN A 10 -13.39 32.77 -0.24
CA GLN A 10 -13.17 34.09 0.38
C GLN A 10 -13.77 34.16 1.78
N ALA A 11 -14.97 33.62 2.02
CA ALA A 11 -15.57 33.53 3.34
C ALA A 11 -14.75 32.65 4.31
N TYR A 12 -14.21 31.53 3.82
CA TYR A 12 -13.31 30.65 4.59
C TYR A 12 -12.00 31.35 5.00
N LEU A 13 -11.39 32.11 4.09
CA LEU A 13 -10.15 32.86 4.38
C LEU A 13 -10.40 34.00 5.38
N VAL A 14 -11.53 34.70 5.26
CA VAL A 14 -11.92 35.79 6.17
C VAL A 14 -12.17 35.26 7.58
N SER A 15 -12.83 34.11 7.73
CA SER A 15 -13.15 33.54 9.05
C SER A 15 -11.92 33.03 9.81
N ARG A 16 -10.83 32.68 9.11
CA ARG A 16 -9.64 32.08 9.74
C ARG A 16 -8.53 33.06 10.10
N ARG A 17 -8.45 34.25 9.48
CA ARG A 17 -7.26 35.11 9.63
C ARG A 17 -7.50 36.59 9.90
N GLY A 18 -8.72 37.12 9.88
CA GLY A 18 -8.95 38.55 10.19
C GLY A 18 -8.03 39.51 9.43
N LEU A 19 -7.79 39.29 8.13
CA LEU A 19 -6.72 39.94 7.38
C LEU A 19 -7.19 41.14 6.54
N SER A 20 -6.42 42.24 6.60
CA SER A 20 -6.52 43.45 5.76
C SER A 20 -5.71 43.33 4.45
N PHE A 21 -5.80 44.34 3.58
CA PHE A 21 -5.23 44.42 2.21
C PHE A 21 -3.75 44.00 2.06
N ARG A 22 -2.93 44.03 3.12
CA ARG A 22 -1.54 43.51 3.12
C ARG A 22 -1.46 41.97 2.99
N GLY A 23 -2.51 41.23 3.34
CA GLY A 23 -2.59 39.77 3.20
C GLY A 23 -2.61 39.27 1.74
N GLY A 24 -2.98 40.12 0.78
CA GLY A 24 -3.04 39.76 -0.64
C GLY A 24 -1.67 39.46 -1.26
N ARG A 25 -0.61 40.16 -0.85
CA ARG A 25 0.77 39.92 -1.34
C ARG A 25 1.35 38.60 -0.84
N LEU A 26 1.05 38.21 0.40
CA LEU A 26 1.41 36.90 0.98
C LEU A 26 0.65 35.75 0.32
N LEU A 27 -0.62 35.96 -0.04
CA LEU A 27 -1.42 34.97 -0.77
C LEU A 27 -0.85 34.71 -2.18
N ILE A 28 -0.42 35.76 -2.88
CA ILE A 28 0.23 35.67 -4.20
C ILE A 28 1.59 34.96 -4.10
N HIS A 29 2.39 35.23 -3.06
CA HIS A 29 3.64 34.51 -2.82
C HIS A 29 3.41 33.04 -2.46
N ALA A 30 2.38 32.71 -1.66
CA ALA A 30 2.01 31.33 -1.36
C ALA A 30 1.48 30.57 -2.59
N LEU A 31 0.71 31.24 -3.46
CA LEU A 31 0.25 30.67 -4.73
C LEU A 31 1.39 30.46 -5.72
N LEU A 32 2.35 31.39 -5.79
CA LEU A 32 3.57 31.26 -6.60
C LEU A 32 4.49 30.16 -6.07
N LEU A 33 4.63 29.99 -4.75
CA LEU A 33 5.40 28.89 -4.15
C LEU A 33 4.76 27.52 -4.41
N VAL A 34 3.43 27.42 -4.29
CA VAL A 34 2.70 26.18 -4.61
C VAL A 34 2.78 25.86 -6.11
N ALA A 35 2.78 26.88 -6.97
CA ALA A 35 3.03 26.72 -8.40
C ALA A 35 4.47 26.24 -8.69
N MET A 36 5.47 26.73 -7.95
CA MET A 36 6.86 26.26 -8.05
C MET A 36 7.06 24.82 -7.52
N LEU A 37 6.27 24.38 -6.54
CA LEU A 37 6.43 23.05 -5.93
C LEU A 37 5.86 21.89 -6.75
N THR A 38 4.97 22.16 -7.70
CA THR A 38 4.19 21.09 -8.35
C THR A 38 3.87 21.34 -9.82
N GLY A 39 4.07 22.55 -10.34
CA GLY A 39 3.44 22.95 -11.61
C GLY A 39 1.90 22.88 -11.56
N HIS A 40 1.30 22.75 -10.37
CA HIS A 40 -0.11 22.39 -10.15
C HIS A 40 -0.85 23.41 -9.27
N GLY A 41 -0.45 24.68 -9.30
CA GLY A 41 -1.10 25.76 -8.54
C GLY A 41 -2.63 25.80 -8.71
N CYS A 42 -3.13 25.59 -9.93
CA CYS A 42 -4.57 25.49 -10.20
C CYS A 42 -5.23 24.28 -9.54
N THR A 43 -4.56 23.13 -9.49
CA THR A 43 -5.04 21.91 -8.83
C THR A 43 -5.13 22.10 -7.33
N TYR A 44 -4.10 22.70 -6.71
CA TYR A 44 -4.11 23.02 -5.29
C TYR A 44 -5.24 24.00 -4.93
N VAL A 45 -5.48 25.05 -5.73
CA VAL A 45 -6.59 26.00 -5.49
C VAL A 45 -7.94 25.30 -5.57
N LYS A 46 -8.14 24.41 -6.57
CA LYS A 46 -9.36 23.60 -6.68
C LYS A 46 -9.55 22.70 -5.45
N PHE A 47 -8.47 22.08 -4.98
CA PHE A 47 -8.45 21.29 -3.76
C PHE A 47 -8.82 22.13 -2.53
N ALA A 48 -8.16 23.26 -2.30
CA ALA A 48 -8.42 24.13 -1.15
C ALA A 48 -9.87 24.64 -1.14
N THR A 49 -10.40 24.98 -2.32
CA THR A 49 -11.81 25.36 -2.49
C THR A 49 -12.75 24.21 -2.10
N ARG A 50 -12.44 22.98 -2.53
CA ARG A 50 -13.22 21.79 -2.16
C ARG A 50 -13.19 21.53 -0.65
N GLN A 51 -12.05 21.73 0.00
CA GLN A 51 -11.93 21.61 1.46
C GLN A 51 -12.75 22.68 2.20
N GLY A 52 -12.78 23.92 1.71
CA GLY A 52 -13.70 24.95 2.20
C GLY A 52 -15.17 24.52 2.06
N GLY A 53 -15.52 23.88 0.94
CA GLY A 53 -16.85 23.27 0.74
C GLY A 53 -17.20 22.19 1.77
N TYR A 54 -16.26 21.30 2.10
CA TYR A 54 -16.48 20.30 3.15
C TYR A 54 -16.68 20.93 4.53
N HIS A 55 -15.92 21.98 4.87
CA HIS A 55 -16.11 22.73 6.12
C HIS A 55 -17.51 23.36 6.21
N LEU A 56 -17.95 24.04 5.14
CA LEU A 56 -19.27 24.65 5.08
C LEU A 56 -20.39 23.60 5.18
N LYS A 57 -20.25 22.49 4.44
CA LYS A 57 -21.18 21.36 4.53
C LYS A 57 -21.23 20.80 5.95
N GLN A 58 -20.09 20.64 6.61
CA GLN A 58 -20.03 20.15 7.99
C GLN A 58 -20.75 21.08 8.98
N SER A 59 -20.68 22.40 8.79
CA SER A 59 -21.36 23.36 9.69
C SER A 59 -22.87 23.40 9.50
N VAL A 60 -23.37 23.08 8.31
CA VAL A 60 -24.80 23.18 7.98
C VAL A 60 -25.52 21.84 8.13
N ASN A 61 -24.89 20.75 7.66
CA ASN A 61 -25.43 19.40 7.71
C ASN A 61 -24.29 18.43 8.07
N PRO A 62 -23.97 18.29 9.37
CA PRO A 62 -22.83 17.54 9.83
C PRO A 62 -22.98 16.05 9.52
N SER A 63 -21.88 15.39 9.17
CA SER A 63 -21.89 13.97 8.80
C SER A 63 -20.51 13.35 9.03
N GLN A 64 -20.44 12.08 9.44
CA GLN A 64 -19.18 11.34 9.56
C GLN A 64 -18.54 11.11 8.17
N HIS A 65 -19.34 10.82 7.15
CA HIS A 65 -18.86 10.74 5.77
C HIS A 65 -18.20 12.05 5.34
N ASN A 66 -18.78 13.21 5.66
CA ASN A 66 -18.17 14.49 5.34
C ASN A 66 -16.87 14.73 6.12
N LEU A 67 -16.82 14.37 7.42
CA LEU A 67 -15.59 14.42 8.22
C LEU A 67 -14.47 13.54 7.64
N LYS A 68 -14.78 12.36 7.10
CA LYS A 68 -13.82 11.49 6.40
C LYS A 68 -13.12 12.21 5.25
N HIS A 69 -13.82 13.08 4.52
CA HIS A 69 -13.27 13.81 3.36
C HIS A 69 -12.56 15.13 3.73
N MET A 70 -12.66 15.58 4.98
CA MET A 70 -12.00 16.79 5.46
C MET A 70 -10.53 16.49 5.81
N ILE A 71 -9.60 17.02 5.02
CA ILE A 71 -8.16 16.78 5.17
C ILE A 71 -7.59 17.28 6.52
N THR A 72 -8.29 18.20 7.18
CA THR A 72 -7.90 18.73 8.49
C THR A 72 -8.36 17.84 9.65
N ARG A 73 -9.15 16.80 9.38
CA ARG A 73 -9.61 15.83 10.36
C ARG A 73 -8.78 14.57 10.25
N GLN A 74 -8.51 13.95 11.39
CA GLN A 74 -7.83 12.67 11.41
C GLN A 74 -8.83 11.54 11.13
N THR A 75 -8.35 10.47 10.52
CA THR A 75 -9.11 9.24 10.27
C THR A 75 -8.25 8.06 10.69
N PHE A 76 -8.90 6.93 10.95
CA PHE A 76 -8.30 5.64 11.21
C PHE A 76 -8.28 4.79 9.93
N PHE A 77 -7.17 4.11 9.68
CA PHE A 77 -7.15 2.96 8.78
C PHE A 77 -7.56 1.72 9.58
N VAL A 78 -8.75 1.21 9.26
CA VAL A 78 -9.34 0.03 9.89
C VAL A 78 -9.32 -1.11 8.90
N PHE A 79 -8.82 -2.27 9.31
CA PHE A 79 -8.78 -3.45 8.44
C PHE A 79 -8.88 -4.75 9.23
N GLY A 80 -9.39 -5.78 8.58
CA GLY A 80 -9.57 -7.10 9.13
C GLY A 80 -9.89 -8.11 8.04
N ARG A 81 -10.13 -9.34 8.43
CA ARG A 81 -10.57 -10.42 7.52
C ARG A 81 -12.06 -10.73 7.71
N LEU A 82 -12.66 -11.25 6.66
CA LEU A 82 -13.98 -11.87 6.73
C LEU A 82 -13.77 -13.35 7.03
N LEU A 83 -14.13 -13.79 8.24
CA LEU A 83 -13.93 -15.18 8.66
C LEU A 83 -15.10 -16.01 8.14
N ALA A 84 -14.80 -16.98 7.28
CA ALA A 84 -15.78 -17.80 6.59
C ALA A 84 -16.79 -18.49 7.54
N ALA A 85 -17.99 -18.73 7.01
CA ALA A 85 -19.01 -19.60 7.60
C ALA A 85 -19.38 -20.68 6.59
N PRO A 86 -19.61 -21.95 7.00
CA PRO A 86 -19.83 -23.07 6.07
C PRO A 86 -20.99 -22.88 5.07
N SER A 87 -21.93 -22.00 5.37
CA SER A 87 -23.13 -21.73 4.58
C SER A 87 -23.03 -20.56 3.62
N VAL A 88 -21.90 -19.84 3.58
CA VAL A 88 -21.68 -18.70 2.68
C VAL A 88 -20.87 -19.15 1.47
N ASP A 89 -21.40 -18.92 0.28
CA ASP A 89 -20.67 -19.19 -0.96
C ASP A 89 -19.41 -18.28 -1.05
N PRO A 90 -18.20 -18.87 -1.18
CA PRO A 90 -16.94 -18.13 -1.20
C PRO A 90 -16.76 -17.19 -2.38
N GLU A 91 -17.51 -17.36 -3.47
CA GLU A 91 -17.41 -16.53 -4.66
C GLU A 91 -18.45 -15.38 -4.68
N LEU A 92 -19.30 -15.27 -3.65
CA LEU A 92 -20.24 -14.15 -3.55
C LEU A 92 -19.49 -12.81 -3.50
N PRO A 93 -19.92 -11.79 -4.28
CA PRO A 93 -19.42 -10.43 -4.12
C PRO A 93 -19.81 -9.89 -2.74
N LEU A 94 -18.81 -9.62 -1.88
CA LEU A 94 -19.04 -9.07 -0.55
C LEU A 94 -18.69 -7.57 -0.50
N ALA A 95 -19.26 -6.89 0.48
CA ALA A 95 -18.83 -5.56 0.87
C ALA A 95 -18.87 -5.40 2.38
N VAL A 96 -17.98 -4.57 2.91
CA VAL A 96 -17.97 -4.16 4.30
C VAL A 96 -18.34 -2.68 4.37
N ALA A 97 -19.49 -2.38 4.95
CA ALA A 97 -19.98 -1.03 5.14
C ALA A 97 -19.83 -0.60 6.60
N ALA A 98 -19.35 0.62 6.83
CA ALA A 98 -19.32 1.23 8.15
C ALA A 98 -20.49 2.21 8.31
N PHE A 99 -21.37 1.91 9.26
CA PHE A 99 -22.48 2.78 9.61
C PHE A 99 -22.19 3.55 10.90
N SER A 100 -22.58 4.82 10.97
CA SER A 100 -22.55 5.60 12.20
C SER A 100 -23.92 6.20 12.51
N ASN A 101 -24.21 6.40 13.80
CA ASN A 101 -25.43 7.06 14.27
C ASN A 101 -25.15 8.47 14.83
N ARG A 102 -23.92 8.98 14.68
CA ARG A 102 -23.48 10.22 15.35
C ARG A 102 -24.23 11.47 14.91
N PHE A 103 -24.47 11.63 13.61
CA PHE A 103 -25.14 12.82 13.04
C PHE A 103 -26.41 12.48 12.28
N GLY A 104 -26.51 11.28 11.73
CA GLY A 104 -27.72 10.75 11.12
C GLY A 104 -27.85 9.28 11.47
N ARG A 105 -29.08 8.77 11.52
CA ARG A 105 -29.34 7.36 11.80
C ARG A 105 -28.82 6.51 10.62
N TRP A 106 -27.97 5.53 10.91
CA TRP A 106 -27.38 4.62 9.93
C TRP A 106 -26.70 5.35 8.74
N GLU A 107 -25.95 6.41 9.04
CA GLU A 107 -25.13 7.09 8.04
C GLU A 107 -24.03 6.15 7.54
N VAL A 108 -23.97 5.92 6.23
CA VAL A 108 -22.88 5.16 5.60
C VAL A 108 -21.66 6.05 5.49
N VAL A 109 -20.59 5.69 6.20
CA VAL A 109 -19.37 6.49 6.31
C VAL A 109 -18.31 6.03 5.32
N ASP A 110 -18.16 4.71 5.18
CA ASP A 110 -17.26 4.11 4.20
C ASP A 110 -17.76 2.74 3.76
N LEU A 111 -17.31 2.32 2.59
CA LEU A 111 -17.68 1.06 1.95
C LEU A 111 -16.44 0.45 1.28
N ASN A 112 -15.98 -0.69 1.79
CA ASN A 112 -14.97 -1.49 1.13
C ASN A 112 -15.63 -2.63 0.37
N ARG A 113 -15.23 -2.82 -0.90
CA ARG A 113 -15.69 -3.96 -1.69
C ARG A 113 -14.71 -5.11 -1.48
N VAL A 114 -15.19 -6.23 -0.97
CA VAL A 114 -14.39 -7.43 -0.70
C VAL A 114 -14.93 -8.54 -1.56
N SER A 115 -14.17 -8.99 -2.53
CA SER A 115 -14.73 -9.88 -3.54
C SER A 115 -14.49 -11.37 -3.28
N ARG A 116 -14.05 -11.75 -2.07
CA ARG A 116 -13.87 -13.14 -1.58
C ARG A 116 -13.92 -13.25 -0.05
N LEU A 117 -14.38 -14.41 0.45
CA LEU A 117 -14.15 -14.83 1.84
C LEU A 117 -12.65 -14.94 2.14
N ASP A 118 -12.28 -14.79 3.42
CA ASP A 118 -10.90 -14.81 3.93
C ASP A 118 -9.96 -13.71 3.37
N SER A 119 -10.44 -12.84 2.47
CA SER A 119 -9.72 -11.64 2.04
C SER A 119 -9.74 -10.55 3.12
N TYR A 120 -8.72 -9.69 3.07
CA TYR A 120 -8.70 -8.47 3.86
C TYR A 120 -9.64 -7.40 3.28
N TYR A 121 -10.26 -6.64 4.17
CA TYR A 121 -11.00 -5.41 3.88
C TYR A 121 -10.30 -4.20 4.52
N GLY A 122 -10.51 -3.00 3.98
CA GLY A 122 -9.93 -1.76 4.52
C GLY A 122 -10.90 -0.58 4.46
N LEU A 123 -11.06 0.14 5.57
CA LEU A 123 -11.93 1.31 5.72
C LEU A 123 -11.14 2.50 6.28
N ASN A 124 -11.53 3.70 5.88
CA ASN A 124 -10.99 4.95 6.37
C ASN A 124 -12.08 5.72 7.13
N LEU A 125 -12.00 5.72 8.47
CA LEU A 125 -13.08 6.18 9.34
C LEU A 125 -12.63 7.29 10.29
N PRO A 126 -13.35 8.41 10.44
CA PRO A 126 -13.09 9.35 11.52
C PRO A 126 -13.21 8.72 12.92
N PRO A 127 -12.78 9.41 13.98
CA PRO A 127 -13.12 9.02 15.35
C PRO A 127 -14.63 8.94 15.58
N GLY A 128 -15.06 7.92 16.33
CA GLY A 128 -16.46 7.70 16.72
C GLY A 128 -16.85 6.23 16.80
N ASP A 129 -18.15 6.00 16.99
CA ASP A 129 -18.74 4.66 17.09
C ASP A 129 -19.39 4.24 15.77
N TYR A 130 -19.17 2.97 15.43
CA TYR A 130 -19.53 2.37 14.16
C TYR A 130 -20.09 0.96 14.30
N THR A 131 -21.11 0.65 13.50
CA THR A 131 -21.49 -0.73 13.21
C THR A 131 -20.92 -1.10 11.85
N LEU A 132 -19.95 -2.01 11.82
CA LEU A 132 -19.46 -2.62 10.59
C LEU A 132 -20.42 -3.73 10.18
N VAL A 133 -20.79 -3.79 8.90
CA VAL A 133 -21.74 -4.76 8.35
C VAL A 133 -21.13 -5.39 7.12
N VAL A 134 -21.19 -6.71 7.04
CA VAL A 134 -20.82 -7.48 5.86
C VAL A 134 -22.09 -7.78 5.08
N LEU A 135 -22.09 -7.43 3.80
CA LEU A 135 -23.20 -7.59 2.87
C LEU A 135 -22.73 -8.47 1.70
N ALA A 136 -23.62 -9.31 1.17
CA ALA A 136 -23.35 -10.11 -0.02
C ALA A 136 -24.42 -9.86 -1.08
N ASP A 137 -24.00 -9.56 -2.31
CA ASP A 137 -24.91 -9.43 -3.45
C ASP A 137 -25.41 -10.84 -3.85
N GLN A 138 -26.48 -11.32 -3.21
CA GLN A 138 -26.95 -12.70 -3.33
C GLN A 138 -27.79 -12.89 -4.60
N ASN A 139 -28.43 -11.82 -5.08
CA ASN A 139 -29.29 -11.85 -6.26
C ASN A 139 -28.60 -11.32 -7.53
N GLY A 140 -27.38 -10.78 -7.41
CA GLY A 140 -26.57 -10.31 -8.53
C GLY A 140 -27.06 -8.99 -9.14
N ASP A 141 -27.85 -8.22 -8.42
CA ASP A 141 -28.41 -6.94 -8.90
C ASP A 141 -27.54 -5.72 -8.56
N PHE A 142 -26.44 -5.93 -7.83
CA PHE A 142 -25.51 -4.91 -7.35
C PHE A 142 -26.16 -3.84 -6.45
N GLN A 143 -27.26 -4.17 -5.78
CA GLN A 143 -27.98 -3.32 -4.84
C GLN A 143 -28.00 -3.99 -3.47
N LEU A 144 -27.05 -3.64 -2.60
CA LEU A 144 -26.99 -4.27 -1.28
C LEU A 144 -28.08 -3.73 -0.36
N THR A 145 -28.89 -4.66 0.13
CA THR A 145 -30.04 -4.40 1.01
C THR A 145 -29.83 -5.01 2.41
N PRO A 146 -30.65 -4.64 3.42
CA PRO A 146 -30.58 -5.24 4.75
C PRO A 146 -30.79 -6.76 4.78
N ASN A 147 -31.48 -7.34 3.78
CA ASN A 147 -31.73 -8.78 3.68
C ASN A 147 -30.48 -9.58 3.29
N GLU A 148 -29.43 -8.88 2.86
CA GLU A 148 -28.18 -9.45 2.37
C GLU A 148 -27.04 -9.39 3.40
N ILE A 149 -27.38 -9.08 4.66
CA ILE A 149 -26.41 -9.01 5.75
C ILE A 149 -25.94 -10.42 6.13
N LEU A 150 -24.62 -10.61 6.08
CA LEU A 150 -23.94 -11.85 6.47
C LEU A 150 -23.22 -11.77 7.82
N GLY A 151 -23.08 -10.57 8.40
CA GLY A 151 -22.43 -10.40 9.68
C GLY A 151 -22.32 -8.94 10.08
N SER A 152 -22.04 -8.70 11.37
CA SER A 152 -21.78 -7.35 11.86
C SER A 152 -20.82 -7.34 13.04
N ARG A 153 -20.19 -6.19 13.27
CA ARG A 153 -19.29 -5.96 14.40
C ARG A 153 -19.40 -4.51 14.87
N HIS A 154 -19.56 -4.30 16.16
CA HIS A 154 -19.44 -2.97 16.76
C HIS A 154 -17.96 -2.57 16.86
N LEU A 155 -17.67 -1.30 16.57
CA LEU A 155 -16.33 -0.73 16.62
C LEU A 155 -16.36 0.71 17.14
N ALA A 156 -15.61 0.98 18.20
CA ALA A 156 -15.37 2.32 18.73
C ALA A 156 -13.93 2.77 18.38
N LEU A 157 -13.81 3.98 17.82
CA LEU A 157 -12.55 4.55 17.36
C LEU A 157 -12.20 5.81 18.16
N ASP A 158 -11.29 5.65 19.11
CA ASP A 158 -10.79 6.70 19.97
C ASP A 158 -9.28 6.95 19.76
N PRO A 159 -8.87 8.17 19.35
CA PRO A 159 -7.47 8.55 19.20
C PRO A 159 -6.64 8.43 20.47
N ALA A 160 -7.25 8.57 21.66
CA ALA A 160 -6.54 8.41 22.92
C ALA A 160 -6.14 6.94 23.16
N ALA A 161 -7.05 6.00 22.85
CA ALA A 161 -6.78 4.57 22.95
C ALA A 161 -5.85 4.07 21.83
N ASN A 162 -5.95 4.65 20.63
CA ASN A 162 -5.21 4.20 19.44
C ASN A 162 -4.50 5.37 18.74
N PRO A 163 -3.42 5.92 19.35
CA PRO A 163 -2.77 7.15 18.86
C PRO A 163 -2.10 7.01 17.50
N LYS A 164 -1.84 5.77 17.05
CA LYS A 164 -1.28 5.51 15.72
C LYS A 164 -2.31 5.62 14.59
N MET A 165 -3.60 5.68 14.92
CA MET A 165 -4.69 5.76 13.96
C MET A 165 -4.72 4.59 12.95
N VAL A 166 -4.13 3.45 13.29
CA VAL A 166 -4.15 2.23 12.48
C VAL A 166 -4.63 1.10 13.36
N LEU A 167 -5.77 0.51 12.99
CA LEU A 167 -6.41 -0.56 13.75
C LEU A 167 -6.62 -1.78 12.85
N GLY A 168 -5.86 -2.84 13.12
CA GLY A 168 -5.97 -4.11 12.42
C GLY A 168 -6.65 -5.19 13.26
N GLU A 169 -6.78 -6.40 12.70
CA GLU A 169 -7.42 -7.54 13.39
C GLU A 169 -8.88 -7.24 13.77
N VAL A 170 -9.53 -6.36 13.00
CA VAL A 170 -10.97 -6.11 13.10
C VAL A 170 -11.72 -7.18 12.30
N ASP A 171 -11.43 -8.45 12.58
CA ASP A 171 -12.03 -9.57 11.88
C ASP A 171 -13.54 -9.65 12.15
N ILE A 172 -14.32 -10.02 11.14
CA ILE A 172 -15.78 -10.15 11.24
C ILE A 172 -16.13 -11.60 10.97
N GLN A 173 -16.73 -12.26 11.97
CA GLN A 173 -17.28 -13.60 11.82
C GLN A 173 -18.59 -13.51 11.04
N LEU A 174 -18.69 -14.29 9.97
CA LEU A 174 -19.94 -14.38 9.22
C LEU A 174 -20.90 -15.34 9.93
N ALA A 175 -22.16 -14.93 10.02
CA ALA A 175 -23.27 -15.70 10.56
C ALA A 175 -24.55 -15.23 9.84
N PRO A 176 -25.10 -16.01 8.90
CA PRO A 176 -26.35 -15.67 8.22
C PRO A 176 -27.46 -15.45 9.24
N GLY A 177 -28.29 -14.41 9.05
CA GLY A 177 -29.42 -14.13 9.92
C GLY A 177 -29.12 -13.24 11.13
N ALA A 178 -28.07 -12.41 11.07
CA ALA A 178 -27.84 -11.34 12.04
C ALA A 178 -29.00 -10.32 12.00
N THR A 179 -30.02 -10.56 12.82
CA THR A 179 -31.20 -9.71 12.95
C THR A 179 -30.87 -8.49 13.80
N GLY A 180 -31.08 -7.29 13.26
CA GLY A 180 -30.81 -6.04 14.00
C GLY A 180 -30.92 -4.75 13.18
N PHE A 181 -30.85 -4.82 11.85
CA PHE A 181 -31.02 -3.65 10.98
C PHE A 181 -32.49 -3.47 10.61
N GLN A 182 -33.22 -2.67 11.39
CA GLN A 182 -34.61 -2.28 11.09
C GLN A 182 -34.72 -1.06 10.13
N THR A 183 -33.67 -0.73 9.37
CA THR A 183 -33.66 0.43 8.46
C THR A 183 -33.58 -0.03 7.02
N ALA A 184 -34.35 0.61 6.15
CA ALA A 184 -34.15 0.50 4.72
C ALA A 184 -32.91 1.30 4.33
N PHE A 185 -31.90 0.64 3.79
CA PHE A 185 -30.84 1.26 3.01
C PHE A 185 -30.73 0.53 1.68
N ASN A 186 -30.18 1.21 0.69
CA ASN A 186 -29.80 0.59 -0.57
C ASN A 186 -28.43 1.13 -0.96
N LEU A 187 -27.43 0.23 -1.01
CA LEU A 187 -26.07 0.56 -1.41
C LEU A 187 -25.82 0.02 -2.82
N LYS A 188 -25.69 0.95 -3.76
CA LYS A 188 -25.31 0.60 -5.12
C LYS A 188 -23.82 0.21 -5.18
N LEU A 189 -23.55 -1.01 -5.60
CA LEU A 189 -22.24 -1.45 -6.04
C LEU A 189 -22.05 -1.06 -7.51
N GLU A 190 -20.85 -0.58 -7.86
CA GLU A 190 -20.45 -0.59 -9.26
C GLU A 190 -19.79 -1.96 -9.52
N PRO A 191 -20.07 -2.61 -10.66
CA PRO A 191 -19.39 -3.84 -11.02
C PRO A 191 -17.87 -3.64 -10.96
N PRO A 192 -17.11 -4.55 -10.32
CA PRO A 192 -15.66 -4.44 -10.30
C PRO A 192 -15.13 -4.55 -11.73
N ALA A 193 -14.07 -3.79 -12.04
CA ALA A 193 -13.33 -4.05 -13.27
C ALA A 193 -12.88 -5.52 -13.26
N PRO A 194 -12.95 -6.22 -14.41
CA PRO A 194 -12.49 -7.60 -14.51
C PRO A 194 -11.00 -7.62 -14.20
N THR A 195 -10.63 -8.35 -13.16
CA THR A 195 -9.26 -8.37 -12.66
C THR A 195 -8.80 -9.77 -12.42
N ARG A 196 -7.50 -10.00 -12.57
CA ARG A 196 -6.93 -11.33 -12.37
C ARG A 196 -7.09 -11.71 -10.90
N ASP A 197 -7.73 -12.85 -10.70
CA ASP A 197 -7.88 -13.46 -9.40
C ASP A 197 -6.54 -13.91 -8.83
N SER A 198 -6.45 -13.87 -7.50
CA SER A 198 -5.30 -14.35 -6.75
C SER A 198 -5.73 -15.38 -5.71
N LEU A 199 -4.85 -16.35 -5.47
CA LEU A 199 -4.97 -17.38 -4.45
C LEU A 199 -4.36 -16.94 -3.11
N PHE A 200 -3.37 -16.03 -3.13
CA PHE A 200 -2.62 -15.64 -1.93
C PHE A 200 -2.80 -14.18 -1.55
N PHE A 201 -3.04 -13.30 -2.53
CA PHE A 201 -3.22 -11.87 -2.29
C PHE A 201 -4.68 -11.47 -2.22
N PRO A 202 -4.99 -10.34 -1.55
CA PRO A 202 -6.33 -9.77 -1.61
C PRO A 202 -6.79 -9.58 -3.04
N LYS A 203 -8.07 -9.82 -3.32
CA LYS A 203 -8.60 -9.69 -4.68
C LYS A 203 -8.43 -8.25 -5.16
N GLY A 204 -8.03 -8.12 -6.43
CA GLY A 204 -7.68 -6.83 -7.01
C GLY A 204 -6.22 -6.40 -6.83
N SER A 205 -5.38 -7.21 -6.17
CA SER A 205 -3.95 -6.88 -6.01
C SER A 205 -3.14 -7.11 -7.29
N ILE A 206 -3.50 -8.09 -8.11
CA ILE A 206 -2.77 -8.38 -9.36
C ILE A 206 -3.21 -7.37 -10.44
N ARG A 207 -2.28 -6.52 -10.87
CA ARG A 207 -2.51 -5.39 -11.79
C ARG A 207 -1.33 -5.21 -12.75
N SER A 208 -1.60 -4.79 -13.98
CA SER A 208 -0.55 -4.27 -14.88
C SER A 208 -0.12 -2.88 -14.42
N LEU A 209 1.12 -2.48 -14.69
CA LEU A 209 1.59 -1.11 -14.44
C LEU A 209 0.86 -0.06 -15.30
N ASP A 210 0.25 -0.47 -16.40
CA ASP A 210 -0.56 0.40 -17.27
C ASP A 210 -2.02 0.53 -16.77
N ASP A 211 -2.38 -0.12 -15.66
CA ASP A 211 -3.73 -0.03 -15.08
C ASP A 211 -4.05 1.42 -14.65
N PRO A 212 -5.26 1.94 -14.94
CA PRO A 212 -5.67 3.30 -14.57
C PRO A 212 -5.52 3.64 -13.08
N ILE A 213 -5.51 2.64 -12.20
CA ILE A 213 -5.25 2.84 -10.77
C ILE A 213 -3.87 3.46 -10.50
N PHE A 214 -2.89 3.24 -11.38
CA PHE A 214 -1.54 3.80 -11.30
C PHE A 214 -1.35 5.06 -12.16
N SER A 215 -2.42 5.62 -12.71
CA SER A 215 -2.35 6.83 -13.53
C SER A 215 -1.91 8.07 -12.75
N ARG A 216 -1.42 9.09 -13.46
CA ARG A 216 -1.14 10.41 -12.89
C ARG A 216 -2.35 11.03 -12.19
N HIS A 217 -3.56 10.78 -12.70
CA HIS A 217 -4.79 11.25 -12.06
C HIS A 217 -4.94 10.67 -10.65
N MET A 218 -4.69 9.37 -10.48
CA MET A 218 -4.73 8.71 -9.19
C MET A 218 -3.61 9.19 -8.25
N ALA A 219 -2.41 9.45 -8.76
CA ALA A 219 -1.32 10.04 -7.98
C ALA A 219 -1.71 11.40 -7.38
N THR A 220 -2.26 12.29 -8.22
CA THR A 220 -2.74 13.62 -7.79
C THR A 220 -3.97 13.53 -6.88
N LEU A 221 -4.85 12.56 -7.11
CA LEU A 221 -5.97 12.28 -6.20
C LEU A 221 -5.46 11.81 -4.83
N GLY A 222 -4.43 10.96 -4.78
CA GLY A 222 -3.79 10.51 -3.56
C GLY A 222 -3.10 11.64 -2.79
N MET A 223 -2.56 12.63 -3.49
CA MET A 223 -1.96 13.81 -2.87
C MET A 223 -3.01 14.77 -2.28
N TYR A 224 -4.07 15.10 -3.02
CA TYR A 224 -5.01 16.16 -2.63
C TYR A 224 -6.35 15.65 -2.07
N ALA A 225 -6.69 14.38 -2.23
CA ALA A 225 -7.89 13.79 -1.65
C ALA A 225 -7.67 12.32 -1.23
N PRO A 226 -6.81 12.05 -0.22
CA PRO A 226 -6.52 10.71 0.29
C PRO A 226 -7.75 9.82 0.50
N SER A 227 -8.83 10.37 1.08
CA SER A 227 -10.05 9.61 1.34
C SER A 227 -10.76 9.13 0.06
N ARG A 228 -10.70 9.92 -1.02
CA ARG A 228 -11.23 9.52 -2.33
C ARG A 228 -10.31 8.55 -3.06
N PHE A 229 -9.00 8.69 -2.88
CA PHE A 229 -8.05 7.70 -3.35
C PHE A 229 -8.36 6.33 -2.73
N LEU A 230 -8.57 6.29 -1.41
CA LEU A 230 -8.87 5.07 -0.65
C LEU A 230 -10.19 4.40 -1.04
N GLU A 231 -11.18 5.18 -1.48
CA GLU A 231 -12.43 4.63 -2.05
C GLU A 231 -12.20 3.85 -3.36
N LYS A 232 -11.08 4.10 -4.05
CA LYS A 232 -10.69 3.45 -5.31
C LYS A 232 -9.56 2.42 -5.13
N ALA A 233 -8.66 2.66 -4.19
CA ALA A 233 -7.46 1.87 -3.94
C ALA A 233 -7.28 1.59 -2.42
N PRO A 234 -8.21 0.88 -1.77
CA PRO A 234 -8.22 0.74 -0.30
C PRO A 234 -7.11 -0.15 0.26
N MET A 235 -6.57 -1.08 -0.55
CA MET A 235 -5.63 -2.10 -0.09
C MET A 235 -4.18 -1.64 -0.09
N MET A 236 -3.82 -0.68 -0.94
CA MET A 236 -2.47 -0.14 -1.17
C MET A 236 -1.37 -1.17 -1.53
N PHE A 237 -1.65 -2.47 -1.54
CA PHE A 237 -0.77 -3.55 -1.97
C PHE A 237 -1.13 -3.99 -3.38
N TYR A 238 -0.12 -4.08 -4.26
CA TYR A 238 -0.29 -4.59 -5.62
C TYR A 238 0.91 -5.43 -6.05
N ALA A 239 0.68 -6.34 -6.98
CA ALA A 239 1.70 -7.20 -7.60
C ALA A 239 1.40 -7.36 -9.10
N LEU A 240 2.40 -7.74 -9.90
CA LEU A 240 2.20 -8.01 -11.33
C LEU A 240 1.78 -9.45 -11.63
N GLU A 241 2.03 -10.35 -10.68
CA GLU A 241 1.81 -11.78 -10.80
C GLU A 241 1.48 -12.39 -9.44
N GLU A 242 1.00 -13.62 -9.45
CA GLU A 242 0.72 -14.39 -8.24
C GLU A 242 1.99 -14.64 -7.41
N HIS A 243 1.85 -14.75 -6.09
CA HIS A 243 2.98 -15.06 -5.20
C HIS A 243 3.73 -16.31 -5.64
N ARG A 244 5.06 -16.23 -5.68
CA ARG A 244 5.99 -17.33 -5.89
C ARG A 244 6.94 -17.38 -4.70
N GLY A 245 6.79 -18.35 -3.80
CA GLY A 245 7.53 -18.39 -2.53
C GLY A 245 9.07 -18.47 -2.69
N HIS A 246 9.55 -18.92 -3.84
CA HIS A 246 10.98 -18.98 -4.16
C HIS A 246 11.57 -17.69 -4.72
N LYS A 247 10.73 -16.75 -5.20
CA LYS A 247 11.22 -15.48 -5.76
C LYS A 247 11.42 -14.46 -4.64
N VAL A 248 12.52 -13.72 -4.70
CA VAL A 248 12.80 -12.62 -3.78
C VAL A 248 11.82 -11.47 -4.08
N PRO A 249 10.98 -11.05 -3.13
CA PRO A 249 10.07 -9.94 -3.40
C PRO A 249 10.82 -8.60 -3.33
N VAL A 250 10.60 -7.77 -4.35
CA VAL A 250 11.12 -6.40 -4.45
C VAL A 250 9.94 -5.45 -4.30
N VAL A 251 9.87 -4.77 -3.15
CA VAL A 251 8.79 -3.84 -2.80
C VAL A 251 9.16 -2.43 -3.25
N PHE A 252 8.42 -1.90 -4.21
CA PHE A 252 8.56 -0.55 -4.74
C PHE A 252 7.64 0.43 -4.02
N VAL A 253 8.21 1.55 -3.56
CA VAL A 253 7.50 2.56 -2.75
C VAL A 253 7.68 3.95 -3.36
N HIS A 254 6.62 4.50 -3.94
CA HIS A 254 6.68 5.79 -4.66
C HIS A 254 6.75 7.01 -3.73
N GLY A 255 7.13 8.15 -4.30
CA GLY A 255 7.18 9.45 -3.65
C GLY A 255 5.85 10.21 -3.61
N ILE A 256 5.94 11.50 -3.27
CA ILE A 256 4.81 12.43 -3.31
C ILE A 256 4.33 12.65 -4.75
N ASP A 257 3.01 12.68 -4.96
CA ASP A 257 2.39 12.76 -6.30
C ASP A 257 2.89 11.67 -7.28
N GLY A 258 3.33 10.52 -6.73
CA GLY A 258 3.84 9.38 -7.48
C GLY A 258 2.87 8.20 -7.57
N SER A 259 3.26 7.17 -8.34
CA SER A 259 2.52 5.91 -8.48
C SER A 259 3.45 4.74 -8.81
N ALA A 260 2.92 3.52 -8.79
CA ALA A 260 3.68 2.31 -9.15
C ALA A 260 4.23 2.36 -10.59
N ALA A 261 3.57 3.07 -11.51
CA ALA A 261 3.97 3.16 -12.91
C ALA A 261 5.38 3.76 -13.10
N GLN A 262 5.84 4.60 -12.16
CA GLN A 262 7.17 5.22 -12.21
C GLN A 262 8.33 4.22 -12.10
N PHE A 263 8.06 3.01 -11.60
CA PHE A 263 9.07 1.96 -11.46
C PHE A 263 9.16 1.05 -12.70
N LYS A 264 8.37 1.31 -13.75
CA LYS A 264 8.37 0.52 -15.00
C LYS A 264 9.79 0.31 -15.57
N PRO A 265 10.68 1.34 -15.66
CA PRO A 265 12.03 1.13 -16.18
C PRO A 265 12.88 0.14 -15.37
N ILE A 266 12.70 0.11 -14.03
CA ILE A 266 13.40 -0.84 -13.16
C ILE A 266 12.81 -2.25 -13.31
N VAL A 267 11.47 -2.34 -13.34
CA VAL A 267 10.76 -3.62 -13.47
C VAL A 267 11.05 -4.32 -14.80
N GLU A 268 11.21 -3.56 -15.88
CA GLU A 268 11.56 -4.09 -17.21
C GLU A 268 12.97 -4.67 -17.29
N ARG A 269 13.88 -4.28 -16.38
CA ARG A 269 15.24 -4.81 -16.26
C ARG A 269 15.39 -5.87 -15.18
N LEU A 270 14.35 -6.09 -14.37
CA LEU A 270 14.39 -7.04 -13.28
C LEU A 270 14.37 -8.48 -13.81
N ASP A 271 15.24 -9.34 -13.29
CA ASP A 271 15.17 -10.78 -13.54
C ASP A 271 13.90 -11.36 -12.88
N ARG A 272 12.85 -11.47 -13.68
CA ARG A 272 11.53 -11.92 -13.21
C ARG A 272 11.46 -13.41 -12.92
N ASP A 273 12.48 -14.20 -13.22
CA ASP A 273 12.52 -15.61 -12.83
C ASP A 273 12.93 -15.76 -11.36
N HIS A 274 13.73 -14.83 -10.84
CA HIS A 274 14.23 -14.86 -9.46
C HIS A 274 13.61 -13.80 -8.55
N TYR A 275 13.08 -12.71 -9.11
CA TYR A 275 12.55 -11.58 -8.34
C TYR A 275 11.10 -11.29 -8.70
N GLN A 276 10.30 -10.93 -7.69
CA GLN A 276 8.88 -10.59 -7.88
C GLN A 276 8.61 -9.15 -7.46
N ALA A 277 8.09 -8.34 -8.38
CA ALA A 277 7.78 -6.94 -8.13
C ALA A 277 6.45 -6.78 -7.36
N TRP A 278 6.52 -6.13 -6.20
CA TRP A 278 5.38 -5.69 -5.39
C TRP A 278 5.38 -4.17 -5.25
N PHE A 279 4.22 -3.56 -5.06
CA PHE A 279 4.07 -2.11 -5.00
C PHE A 279 3.25 -1.71 -3.79
N PHE A 280 3.75 -0.69 -3.09
CA PHE A 280 2.95 0.06 -2.14
C PHE A 280 2.43 1.33 -2.81
N HIS A 281 1.16 1.31 -3.23
CA HIS A 281 0.52 2.46 -3.87
C HIS A 281 -0.43 3.16 -2.88
N TYR A 282 0.06 4.25 -2.28
CA TYR A 282 -0.57 4.90 -1.14
C TYR A 282 -0.96 6.36 -1.46
N PRO A 283 -1.96 6.94 -0.76
CA PRO A 283 -2.30 8.33 -0.92
C PRO A 283 -1.21 9.22 -0.31
N SER A 284 -0.34 9.75 -1.15
CA SER A 284 0.84 10.51 -0.74
C SER A 284 0.57 11.82 0.02
N GLY A 285 -0.70 12.27 0.07
CA GLY A 285 -1.14 13.39 0.90
C GLY A 285 -1.47 13.04 2.34
N ALA A 286 -1.55 11.74 2.67
CA ALA A 286 -1.94 11.25 3.99
C ALA A 286 -0.84 11.43 5.05
N ASP A 287 -1.19 11.15 6.30
CA ASP A 287 -0.26 11.16 7.43
C ASP A 287 0.81 10.07 7.25
N LEU A 288 2.09 10.46 7.24
CA LEU A 288 3.18 9.55 6.90
C LEU A 288 3.45 8.52 7.98
N HIS A 289 3.21 8.85 9.25
CA HIS A 289 3.32 7.88 10.33
C HIS A 289 2.23 6.80 10.21
N GLN A 290 0.99 7.20 9.92
CA GLN A 290 -0.12 6.29 9.65
C GLN A 290 0.16 5.41 8.42
N THR A 291 0.62 6.01 7.33
CA THR A 291 1.03 5.30 6.11
C THR A 291 2.15 4.29 6.39
N ALA A 292 3.18 4.67 7.17
CA ALA A 292 4.28 3.78 7.55
C ALA A 292 3.82 2.63 8.44
N ALA A 293 2.88 2.87 9.37
CA ALA A 293 2.28 1.81 10.18
C ALA A 293 1.49 0.81 9.33
N PHE A 294 0.79 1.29 8.29
CA PHE A 294 0.09 0.40 7.36
C PHE A 294 1.06 -0.37 6.44
N PHE A 295 2.11 0.28 5.92
CA PHE A 295 3.20 -0.40 5.20
C PHE A 295 3.81 -1.53 6.05
N GLN A 296 4.14 -1.23 7.31
CA GLN A 296 4.68 -2.20 8.26
C GLN A 296 3.75 -3.40 8.40
N ARG A 297 2.44 -3.16 8.49
CA ARG A 297 1.47 -4.24 8.59
C ARG A 297 1.43 -5.10 7.33
N ILE A 298 1.36 -4.49 6.16
CA ILE A 298 1.27 -5.21 4.89
C ILE A 298 2.54 -6.03 4.69
N PHE A 299 3.70 -5.38 4.64
CA PHE A 299 4.93 -5.99 4.12
C PHE A 299 5.86 -6.56 5.18
N LEU A 300 5.85 -6.03 6.40
CA LEU A 300 6.85 -6.39 7.42
C LEU A 300 6.29 -7.32 8.49
N SER A 301 4.98 -7.30 8.76
CA SER A 301 4.41 -8.07 9.86
C SER A 301 4.36 -9.58 9.64
N GLY A 302 4.48 -10.05 8.39
CA GLY A 302 4.28 -11.44 8.00
C GLY A 302 2.82 -11.93 8.09
N LYS A 303 1.86 -11.06 8.42
CA LYS A 303 0.44 -11.42 8.59
C LYS A 303 -0.40 -11.24 7.34
N VAL A 304 -0.13 -10.19 6.54
CA VAL A 304 -0.91 -9.88 5.33
C VAL A 304 -0.27 -10.54 4.12
N VAL A 305 1.00 -10.23 3.86
CA VAL A 305 1.83 -11.00 2.95
C VAL A 305 2.95 -11.66 3.74
N THR A 306 3.18 -12.94 3.48
CA THR A 306 4.28 -13.70 4.07
C THR A 306 5.32 -13.98 3.01
N THR A 307 6.59 -13.93 3.39
CA THR A 307 7.71 -14.31 2.51
C THR A 307 8.38 -15.61 2.94
N GLY A 308 7.89 -16.24 4.02
CA GLY A 308 8.60 -17.34 4.67
C GLY A 308 10.01 -16.91 5.04
N ASP A 309 10.99 -17.72 4.66
CA ASP A 309 12.42 -17.46 4.90
C ASP A 309 13.08 -16.63 3.78
N THR A 310 12.35 -16.32 2.70
CA THR A 310 12.88 -15.42 1.66
C THR A 310 12.88 -13.99 2.17
N PRO A 311 14.03 -13.29 2.18
CA PRO A 311 14.08 -11.90 2.60
C PRO A 311 13.51 -10.95 1.53
N LEU A 312 13.15 -9.74 1.96
CA LEU A 312 12.66 -8.65 1.13
C LEU A 312 13.78 -7.71 0.69
N VAL A 313 13.65 -7.20 -0.54
CA VAL A 313 14.30 -5.96 -0.99
C VAL A 313 13.26 -4.86 -1.05
N ILE A 314 13.59 -3.67 -0.56
CA ILE A 314 12.70 -2.50 -0.64
C ILE A 314 13.40 -1.41 -1.44
N VAL A 315 12.78 -0.96 -2.54
CA VAL A 315 13.24 0.16 -3.36
C VAL A 315 12.27 1.32 -3.18
N ALA A 316 12.73 2.41 -2.60
CA ALA A 316 11.87 3.54 -2.24
C ALA A 316 12.37 4.84 -2.85
N HIS A 317 11.48 5.57 -3.51
CA HIS A 317 11.78 6.86 -4.12
C HIS A 317 11.25 8.02 -3.29
N SER A 318 12.06 9.07 -3.15
CA SER A 318 11.66 10.34 -2.55
C SER A 318 11.02 10.12 -1.17
N MET A 319 9.82 10.67 -0.94
CA MET A 319 9.04 10.51 0.28
C MET A 319 8.76 9.04 0.65
N GLY A 320 8.73 8.12 -0.32
CA GLY A 320 8.58 6.69 -0.06
C GLY A 320 9.68 6.14 0.85
N GLY A 321 10.90 6.65 0.75
CA GLY A 321 12.00 6.27 1.64
C GLY A 321 11.78 6.71 3.09
N ILE A 322 11.06 7.80 3.32
CA ILE A 322 10.66 8.26 4.66
C ILE A 322 9.62 7.31 5.26
N VAL A 323 8.63 6.90 4.46
CA VAL A 323 7.62 5.92 4.85
C VAL A 323 8.28 4.60 5.25
N VAL A 324 9.18 4.07 4.43
CA VAL A 324 9.90 2.82 4.72
C VAL A 324 10.77 2.96 5.98
N ARG A 325 11.51 4.06 6.10
CA ARG A 325 12.37 4.32 7.25
C ARG A 325 11.58 4.34 8.57
N GLU A 326 10.40 4.93 8.56
CA GLU A 326 9.50 4.93 9.71
C GLU A 326 8.89 3.55 9.95
N ALA A 327 8.50 2.84 8.90
CA ALA A 327 7.95 1.49 9.03
C ALA A 327 8.96 0.53 9.69
N LEU A 328 10.25 0.67 9.38
CA LEU A 328 11.33 -0.09 10.02
C LEU A 328 11.48 0.28 11.52
N ASN A 329 11.29 1.54 11.91
CA ASN A 329 11.25 1.93 13.32
C ASN A 329 10.10 1.24 14.07
N LEU A 330 8.93 1.13 13.42
CA LEU A 330 7.74 0.48 13.98
C LEU A 330 7.91 -1.04 14.02
N HIS A 331 8.55 -1.62 13.01
CA HIS A 331 8.71 -3.07 12.88
C HIS A 331 9.61 -3.66 13.94
N ARG A 332 10.66 -2.96 14.36
CA ARG A 332 11.57 -3.46 15.43
C ARG A 332 10.86 -3.75 16.76
N ARG A 333 9.66 -3.19 16.99
CA ARG A 333 8.84 -3.53 18.16
C ARG A 333 8.14 -4.89 18.03
N ALA A 334 8.10 -5.49 16.84
CA ALA A 334 7.51 -6.79 16.56
C ALA A 334 8.57 -7.90 16.63
N LYS A 335 8.31 -8.96 17.42
CA LYS A 335 9.25 -10.08 17.61
C LYS A 335 9.30 -11.07 16.42
N LYS A 336 8.39 -10.94 15.45
CA LYS A 336 8.21 -11.85 14.30
C LYS A 336 7.73 -11.04 13.08
N GLY A 337 8.16 -11.44 11.89
CA GLY A 337 7.72 -10.84 10.62
C GLY A 337 8.68 -11.13 9.46
N ASN A 338 8.40 -10.54 8.30
CA ASN A 338 9.22 -10.72 7.10
C ASN A 338 10.57 -10.00 7.28
N GLN A 339 11.65 -10.66 6.90
CA GLN A 339 12.99 -10.08 6.98
C GLN A 339 13.24 -9.11 5.83
N VAL A 340 13.95 -8.02 6.09
CA VAL A 340 14.39 -7.06 5.08
C VAL A 340 15.90 -7.14 4.97
N ASP A 341 16.40 -7.66 3.84
CA ASP A 341 17.85 -7.73 3.57
C ASP A 341 18.36 -6.39 3.06
N GLN A 342 17.59 -5.71 2.19
CA GLN A 342 18.00 -4.45 1.60
C GLN A 342 16.93 -3.37 1.68
N PHE A 343 17.35 -2.17 2.04
CA PHE A 343 16.61 -0.93 1.84
C PHE A 343 17.40 -0.04 0.88
N ILE A 344 16.87 0.19 -0.31
CA ILE A 344 17.46 1.06 -1.32
C ILE A 344 16.63 2.34 -1.38
N SER A 345 17.22 3.48 -0.99
CA SER A 345 16.54 4.77 -1.02
C SER A 345 17.06 5.64 -2.16
N LEU A 346 16.15 6.16 -2.99
CA LEU A 346 16.45 6.99 -4.15
C LEU A 346 15.95 8.42 -3.91
N ALA A 347 16.88 9.37 -3.82
CA ALA A 347 16.58 10.80 -3.65
C ALA A 347 15.66 11.13 -2.46
N THR A 348 15.77 10.38 -1.36
CA THR A 348 14.88 10.50 -0.20
C THR A 348 15.21 11.74 0.66
N PRO A 349 14.25 12.63 0.98
CA PRO A 349 14.48 13.83 1.80
C PRO A 349 14.55 13.50 3.31
N PHE A 350 15.61 12.83 3.77
CA PHE A 350 15.74 12.35 5.15
C PHE A 350 15.73 13.45 6.23
N ASP A 351 15.97 14.71 5.86
CA ASP A 351 15.89 15.88 6.74
C ASP A 351 14.60 16.71 6.52
N GLY A 352 13.60 16.11 5.85
CA GLY A 352 12.37 16.80 5.47
C GLY A 352 12.59 17.76 4.30
N HIS A 353 11.59 18.60 4.03
CA HIS A 353 11.58 19.49 2.88
C HIS A 353 11.34 20.95 3.29
N PRO A 354 12.21 21.92 2.95
CA PRO A 354 12.02 23.32 3.34
C PRO A 354 10.66 23.91 2.91
N ALA A 355 10.19 23.53 1.73
CA ALA A 355 8.88 23.97 1.26
C ALA A 355 7.70 23.42 2.08
N ALA A 356 7.87 22.27 2.75
CA ALA A 356 6.86 21.74 3.66
C ALA A 356 6.76 22.64 4.91
N ARG A 357 7.89 23.15 5.45
CA ARG A 357 7.89 24.19 6.50
C ARG A 357 7.06 25.40 6.06
N THR A 358 7.42 26.00 4.93
CA THR A 358 6.71 27.17 4.40
C THR A 358 5.22 26.89 4.16
N GLY A 359 4.89 25.70 3.63
CA GLY A 359 3.52 25.25 3.42
C GLY A 359 2.73 25.13 4.72
N THR A 360 3.33 24.57 5.77
CA THR A 360 2.66 24.42 7.08
C THR A 360 2.36 25.76 7.75
N GLU A 361 3.20 26.78 7.55
CA GLU A 361 3.01 28.12 8.10
C GLU A 361 1.99 28.94 7.30
N ASN A 362 2.06 28.86 5.97
CA ASN A 362 1.44 29.86 5.11
C ASN A 362 0.24 29.36 4.31
N ALA A 363 0.13 28.06 4.05
CA ALA A 363 -0.87 27.53 3.13
C ALA A 363 -2.30 27.61 3.69
N PRO A 364 -3.32 27.94 2.86
CA PRO A 364 -4.71 27.95 3.28
C PRO A 364 -5.20 26.61 3.84
N VAL A 365 -4.74 25.51 3.23
CA VAL A 365 -5.02 24.14 3.63
C VAL A 365 -3.72 23.35 3.61
N VAL A 366 -3.35 22.78 4.75
CA VAL A 366 -2.09 22.04 4.93
C VAL A 366 -2.36 20.55 4.81
N LEU A 367 -1.63 19.87 3.92
CA LEU A 367 -1.67 18.40 3.79
C LEU A 367 -1.00 17.74 5.01
N PRO A 368 -1.53 16.62 5.52
CA PRO A 368 -0.90 15.83 6.58
C PRO A 368 0.57 15.51 6.28
N SER A 369 0.88 15.01 5.07
CA SER A 369 2.27 14.71 4.69
C SER A 369 3.20 15.92 4.68
N TRP A 370 2.69 17.15 4.48
CA TRP A 370 3.50 18.36 4.61
C TRP A 370 3.83 18.70 6.06
N ARG A 371 2.93 18.38 7.00
CA ARG A 371 3.25 18.52 8.44
C ARG A 371 4.35 17.57 8.84
N ASP A 372 4.29 16.34 8.34
CA ASP A 372 5.29 15.33 8.63
C ASP A 372 6.62 15.64 7.95
N LEU A 373 6.62 16.07 6.69
CA LEU A 373 7.83 16.47 5.95
C LEU A 373 8.43 17.80 6.38
N ASN A 374 7.77 18.59 7.25
CA ASN A 374 8.38 19.79 7.79
C ASN A 374 9.67 19.40 8.54
N PRO A 375 10.85 19.97 8.21
CA PRO A 375 12.10 19.68 8.91
C PRO A 375 12.05 19.90 10.43
N ASP A 376 11.16 20.78 10.91
CA ASP A 376 10.99 21.06 12.34
C ASP A 376 9.95 20.14 12.99
N SER A 377 9.36 19.20 12.24
CA SER A 377 8.38 18.28 12.76
C SER A 377 9.04 17.27 13.70
N ARG A 378 8.29 16.86 14.72
CA ARG A 378 8.67 15.74 15.59
C ARG A 378 8.94 14.47 14.77
N PHE A 379 8.18 14.26 13.70
CA PHE A 379 8.31 13.10 12.82
C PHE A 379 9.69 13.02 12.17
N ILE A 380 10.20 14.11 11.57
CA ILE A 380 11.55 14.15 11.00
C ILE A 380 12.61 14.06 12.09
N ALA A 381 12.44 14.75 13.21
CA ALA A 381 13.36 14.68 14.34
C ALA A 381 13.54 13.23 14.84
N GLU A 382 12.46 12.46 14.91
CA GLU A 382 12.42 11.10 15.40
C GLU A 382 12.65 10.02 14.33
N LEU A 383 12.84 10.39 13.06
CA LEU A 383 12.99 9.44 11.95
C LEU A 383 14.17 8.46 12.14
N PHE A 384 15.24 8.93 12.80
CA PHE A 384 16.44 8.14 13.13
C PHE A 384 16.57 7.89 14.63
N ARG A 385 15.46 7.70 15.34
CA ARG A 385 15.46 7.40 16.80
C ARG A 385 16.06 6.03 17.13
N HIS A 386 16.24 5.18 16.13
CA HIS A 386 16.52 3.76 16.25
C HIS A 386 17.39 3.33 15.07
N GLU A 387 18.40 2.47 15.30
CA GLU A 387 19.14 1.84 14.20
C GLU A 387 18.21 0.95 13.35
N LEU A 388 18.60 0.74 12.10
CA LEU A 388 17.94 -0.23 11.22
C LEU A 388 18.10 -1.64 11.81
N PRO A 389 17.20 -2.59 11.48
CA PRO A 389 17.41 -4.00 11.84
C PRO A 389 18.79 -4.47 11.37
N ALA A 390 19.49 -5.28 12.19
CA ALA A 390 20.88 -5.67 11.91
C ALA A 390 21.08 -6.39 10.57
N ALA A 391 20.06 -7.10 10.09
CA ALA A 391 20.08 -7.78 8.78
C ALA A 391 19.82 -6.84 7.59
N THR A 392 19.41 -5.58 7.83
CA THR A 392 19.01 -4.65 6.77
C THR A 392 20.18 -3.76 6.35
N ARG A 393 20.65 -3.93 5.12
CA ARG A 393 21.65 -3.07 4.48
C ARG A 393 20.95 -1.89 3.81
N HIS A 394 21.37 -0.67 4.12
CA HIS A 394 20.84 0.54 3.49
C HIS A 394 21.76 1.05 2.38
N TYR A 395 21.28 1.02 1.14
CA TYR A 395 21.94 1.64 0.00
C TYR A 395 21.29 3.01 -0.28
N LEU A 396 22.07 4.08 -0.12
CA LEU A 396 21.57 5.45 -0.19
C LEU A 396 22.01 6.11 -1.49
N PHE A 397 21.07 6.30 -2.41
CA PHE A 397 21.28 7.09 -3.62
C PHE A 397 20.75 8.51 -3.39
N PHE A 398 21.62 9.50 -3.58
CA PHE A 398 21.23 10.90 -3.58
C PHE A 398 21.48 11.50 -4.97
N ALA A 399 20.50 12.26 -5.43
CA ALA A 399 20.54 12.91 -6.72
C ALA A 399 21.10 14.33 -6.57
N SER A 400 21.98 14.71 -7.49
CA SER A 400 22.28 16.10 -7.80
C SER A 400 21.73 16.39 -9.19
N GLY A 401 20.99 17.49 -9.33
CA GLY A 401 20.54 17.96 -10.64
C GLY A 401 21.71 18.13 -11.60
N PRO A 402 21.44 18.29 -12.91
CA PRO A 402 22.50 18.48 -13.89
C PRO A 402 23.38 19.67 -13.49
N ALA A 403 24.67 19.57 -13.81
CA ALA A 403 25.64 20.63 -13.54
C ALA A 403 25.11 21.97 -14.08
N ARG A 404 25.26 23.03 -13.28
CA ARG A 404 24.78 24.36 -13.66
C ARG A 404 25.63 24.88 -14.82
N THR A 405 25.05 25.76 -15.63
CA THR A 405 25.74 26.40 -16.77
C THR A 405 26.94 27.24 -16.34
N ASP A 406 27.03 27.61 -15.06
CA ASP A 406 28.14 28.33 -14.43
C ASP A 406 29.25 27.41 -13.89
N GLY A 407 29.18 26.10 -14.17
CA GLY A 407 30.16 25.10 -13.75
C GLY A 407 30.09 24.70 -12.27
N ARG A 408 29.15 25.24 -11.49
CA ARG A 408 28.95 24.87 -10.08
C ARG A 408 28.12 23.59 -9.97
N GLU A 409 28.43 22.78 -8.96
CA GLU A 409 27.61 21.62 -8.61
C GLU A 409 26.18 22.05 -8.26
N ALA A 410 25.20 21.23 -8.65
CA ALA A 410 23.83 21.43 -8.22
C ALA A 410 23.73 21.26 -6.70
N VAL A 411 22.92 22.09 -6.05
CA VAL A 411 22.69 22.05 -4.59
C VAL A 411 21.42 21.28 -4.22
N ASP A 412 20.66 20.87 -5.23
CA ASP A 412 19.41 20.12 -5.19
C ASP A 412 19.30 19.23 -6.44
N ASP A 413 18.27 18.40 -6.50
CA ASP A 413 17.92 17.56 -7.66
C ASP A 413 16.79 18.15 -8.52
N GLY A 414 16.54 19.45 -8.40
CA GLY A 414 15.38 20.13 -8.97
C GLY A 414 14.11 20.09 -8.11
N VAL A 415 14.08 19.29 -7.03
CA VAL A 415 12.98 19.26 -6.06
C VAL A 415 13.52 19.33 -4.63
N VAL A 416 14.34 18.35 -4.25
CA VAL A 416 14.86 18.14 -2.90
C VAL A 416 16.30 18.65 -2.78
N PRO A 417 16.60 19.49 -1.77
CA PRO A 417 17.97 19.89 -1.47
C PRO A 417 18.86 18.68 -1.15
N ILE A 418 20.06 18.63 -1.72
CA ILE A 418 21.03 17.55 -1.48
C ILE A 418 21.31 17.38 0.01
N ARG A 419 21.37 18.49 0.77
CA ARG A 419 21.57 18.44 2.24
C ARG A 419 20.51 17.61 2.97
N SER A 420 19.26 17.60 2.47
CA SER A 420 18.19 16.81 3.08
C SER A 420 18.35 15.32 2.76
N GLN A 421 18.78 15.02 1.54
CA GLN A 421 19.09 13.64 1.13
C GLN A 421 20.29 13.08 1.90
N LYS A 422 21.29 13.92 2.14
CA LYS A 422 22.54 13.62 2.84
C LYS A 422 22.48 13.88 4.35
N ARG A 423 21.32 13.71 5.00
CA ARG A 423 21.24 13.86 6.46
C ARG A 423 22.31 13.00 7.12
N ALA A 424 23.08 13.56 8.07
CA ALA A 424 24.25 12.89 8.64
C ALA A 424 23.93 11.49 9.21
N ARG A 425 22.77 11.34 9.88
CA ARG A 425 22.32 10.02 10.39
C ARG A 425 21.93 9.03 9.29
N ALA A 426 21.50 9.50 8.13
CA ALA A 426 21.24 8.64 6.97
C ALA A 426 22.55 8.14 6.37
N LEU A 427 23.53 9.04 6.18
CA LEU A 427 24.86 8.66 5.70
C LEU A 427 25.57 7.68 6.65
N ALA A 428 25.50 7.94 7.96
CA ALA A 428 26.11 7.06 8.97
C ALA A 428 25.45 5.67 9.06
N ALA A 429 24.17 5.56 8.70
CA ALA A 429 23.45 4.29 8.71
C ALA A 429 23.52 3.53 7.37
N ALA A 430 23.98 4.19 6.30
CA ALA A 430 24.07 3.59 4.98
C ALA A 430 25.25 2.62 4.92
N ALA A 431 25.02 1.43 4.38
CA ALA A 431 26.07 0.49 4.04
C ALA A 431 26.95 1.04 2.92
N GLN A 432 26.33 1.67 1.90
CA GLN A 432 27.01 2.38 0.83
C GLN A 432 26.17 3.56 0.35
N THR A 433 26.85 4.55 -0.23
CA THR A 433 26.21 5.77 -0.73
C THR A 433 26.62 6.05 -2.17
N TYR A 434 25.67 6.52 -2.97
CA TYR A 434 25.83 6.76 -4.40
C TYR A 434 25.33 8.16 -4.75
N LEU A 435 26.20 8.95 -5.39
CA LEU A 435 25.81 10.22 -5.99
C LEU A 435 25.38 9.95 -7.44
N VAL A 436 24.20 10.44 -7.82
CA VAL A 436 23.69 10.35 -9.19
C VAL A 436 23.50 11.76 -9.76
N ALA A 437 24.08 12.02 -10.92
CA ALA A 437 23.87 13.26 -11.67
C ALA A 437 22.54 13.19 -12.46
N ALA A 438 21.41 13.23 -11.74
CA ALA A 438 20.07 13.15 -12.33
C ALA A 438 19.10 14.12 -11.62
N SER A 439 18.00 14.44 -12.30
CA SER A 439 16.88 15.13 -11.64
C SER A 439 16.18 14.22 -10.62
N HIS A 440 15.36 14.81 -9.76
CA HIS A 440 14.64 14.12 -8.70
C HIS A 440 13.89 12.87 -9.17
N THR A 441 13.21 12.96 -10.31
CA THR A 441 12.51 11.83 -10.93
C THR A 441 13.38 11.11 -11.97
N GLY A 442 14.32 11.81 -12.60
CA GLY A 442 15.22 11.24 -13.62
C GLY A 442 16.11 10.13 -13.07
N ILE A 443 16.38 10.09 -11.76
CA ILE A 443 17.08 8.98 -11.11
C ILE A 443 16.40 7.61 -11.32
N LEU A 444 15.09 7.58 -11.61
CA LEU A 444 14.34 6.34 -11.89
C LEU A 444 14.46 5.87 -13.35
N GLU A 445 15.08 6.67 -14.22
CA GLU A 445 15.21 6.41 -15.65
C GLU A 445 16.68 6.43 -16.11
N ASP A 446 17.59 6.94 -15.27
CA ASP A 446 19.02 7.02 -15.55
C ASP A 446 19.64 5.61 -15.75
N PRO A 447 20.17 5.29 -16.95
CA PRO A 447 20.62 3.94 -17.27
C PRO A 447 21.68 3.38 -16.31
N ALA A 448 22.64 4.21 -15.89
CA ALA A 448 23.70 3.78 -14.97
C ALA A 448 23.14 3.47 -13.58
N THR A 449 22.20 4.30 -13.10
CA THR A 449 21.47 4.04 -11.86
C THR A 449 20.65 2.76 -11.96
N LEU A 450 19.97 2.53 -13.08
CA LEU A 450 19.19 1.32 -13.30
C LEU A 450 20.06 0.06 -13.29
N ASP A 451 21.22 0.07 -13.96
CA ASP A 451 22.14 -1.07 -13.99
C ASP A 451 22.66 -1.39 -12.58
N LEU A 452 23.09 -0.37 -11.83
CA LEU A 452 23.55 -0.54 -10.46
C LEU A 452 22.41 -1.01 -9.53
N LEU A 453 21.18 -0.53 -9.73
CA LEU A 453 20.02 -1.00 -8.97
C LEU A 453 19.78 -2.49 -9.17
N ILE A 454 19.83 -2.98 -10.41
CA ILE A 454 19.67 -4.40 -10.70
C ILE A 454 20.81 -5.23 -10.11
N GLU A 455 22.06 -4.73 -10.16
CA GLU A 455 23.20 -5.37 -9.50
C GLU A 455 22.97 -5.51 -7.99
N LEU A 456 22.57 -4.42 -7.32
CA LEU A 456 22.31 -4.42 -5.88
C LEU A 456 21.16 -5.36 -5.49
N ILE A 457 20.02 -5.28 -6.20
CA ILE A 457 18.89 -6.20 -6.01
C ILE A 457 19.36 -7.66 -6.17
N GLY A 458 20.22 -7.90 -7.16
CA GLY A 458 20.86 -9.17 -7.47
C GLY A 458 21.64 -9.81 -6.32
N GLN A 459 22.09 -9.01 -5.35
CA GLN A 459 22.85 -9.49 -4.18
C GLN A 459 21.96 -10.19 -3.15
N THR A 460 20.65 -9.92 -3.14
CA THR A 460 19.71 -10.66 -2.29
C THR A 460 19.33 -11.95 -2.98
N LYS A 461 19.54 -13.08 -2.31
CA LYS A 461 19.23 -14.41 -2.84
C LYS A 461 18.01 -15.02 -2.14
N SER A 462 17.34 -15.91 -2.86
CA SER A 462 16.30 -16.77 -2.28
C SER A 462 16.90 -17.66 -1.20
N HIS A 463 16.06 -18.10 -0.25
CA HIS A 463 16.46 -19.14 0.70
C HIS A 463 16.56 -20.53 0.03
N PHE A 464 15.99 -20.69 -1.18
CA PHE A 464 16.13 -21.93 -1.95
C PHE A 464 17.54 -22.05 -2.56
N PRO A 465 18.19 -23.23 -2.46
CA PRO A 465 19.46 -23.48 -3.13
C PRO A 465 19.36 -23.37 -4.66
N GLU A 466 20.47 -23.05 -5.34
CA GLU A 466 20.50 -22.86 -6.80
C GLU A 466 20.01 -24.08 -7.59
N ALA A 467 20.35 -25.29 -7.13
CA ALA A 467 19.85 -26.53 -7.73
C ALA A 467 18.31 -26.63 -7.68
N HIS A 468 17.67 -26.12 -6.62
CA HIS A 468 16.22 -26.09 -6.49
C HIS A 468 15.61 -25.02 -7.39
N LEU A 469 16.20 -23.84 -7.42
CA LEU A 469 15.78 -22.72 -8.28
C LEU A 469 15.76 -23.13 -9.76
N ALA A 470 16.76 -23.89 -10.21
CA ALA A 470 16.84 -24.39 -11.58
C ALA A 470 15.62 -25.23 -12.01
N TYR A 471 14.91 -25.88 -11.08
CA TYR A 471 13.64 -26.57 -11.36
C TYR A 471 12.43 -25.67 -11.17
N LEU A 472 12.45 -24.78 -10.18
CA LEU A 472 11.35 -23.87 -9.87
C LEU A 472 11.07 -22.88 -11.01
N VAL A 473 12.12 -22.38 -11.67
CA VAL A 473 12.01 -21.48 -12.83
C VAL A 473 11.37 -22.18 -14.04
N ARG A 474 11.49 -23.51 -14.15
CA ARG A 474 10.90 -24.28 -15.26
C ARG A 474 9.37 -24.39 -15.18
N GLY A 475 8.77 -23.96 -14.08
CA GLY A 475 7.33 -24.07 -13.84
C GLY A 475 6.87 -25.51 -13.65
N GLY A 476 5.58 -25.74 -13.84
CA GLY A 476 4.95 -27.02 -13.57
C GLY A 476 4.49 -27.78 -14.81
N TYR A 477 3.43 -28.56 -14.61
CA TYR A 477 2.78 -29.37 -15.63
C TYR A 477 1.34 -28.89 -15.87
N ASP A 478 0.80 -29.18 -17.06
CA ASP A 478 -0.61 -28.97 -17.33
C ASP A 478 -1.48 -29.91 -16.47
N LEU A 479 -2.68 -29.43 -16.11
CA LEU A 479 -3.62 -30.22 -15.31
C LEU A 479 -4.31 -31.26 -16.19
N PRO A 480 -4.27 -32.55 -15.81
CA PRO A 480 -4.99 -33.58 -16.55
C PRO A 480 -6.51 -33.39 -16.41
N PRO A 481 -7.29 -33.50 -17.50
CA PRO A 481 -8.73 -33.25 -17.47
C PRO A 481 -9.51 -34.34 -16.71
N SER A 482 -8.91 -35.50 -16.47
CA SER A 482 -9.53 -36.64 -15.79
C SER A 482 -9.60 -36.52 -14.27
N VAL A 483 -8.97 -35.51 -13.66
CA VAL A 483 -8.90 -35.34 -12.21
C VAL A 483 -9.31 -33.94 -11.79
N ALA A 484 -10.20 -33.89 -10.79
CA ALA A 484 -10.60 -32.63 -10.16
C ALA A 484 -9.53 -32.17 -9.14
N PHE A 485 -8.91 -31.03 -9.43
CA PHE A 485 -8.02 -30.32 -8.53
C PHE A 485 -8.74 -29.12 -7.92
N THR A 486 -8.54 -28.89 -6.62
CA THR A 486 -8.85 -27.58 -6.02
C THR A 486 -7.95 -26.49 -6.62
N PRO A 487 -8.30 -25.19 -6.50
CA PRO A 487 -7.45 -24.11 -7.03
C PRO A 487 -6.01 -24.13 -6.52
N LEU A 488 -5.80 -24.42 -5.23
CA LEU A 488 -4.45 -24.54 -4.64
C LEU A 488 -3.70 -25.78 -5.11
N GLU A 489 -4.39 -26.91 -5.30
CA GLU A 489 -3.77 -28.11 -5.86
C GLU A 489 -3.38 -27.90 -7.33
N GLY A 490 -4.26 -27.25 -8.11
CA GLY A 490 -3.97 -26.91 -9.50
C GLY A 490 -2.77 -25.97 -9.62
N TYR A 491 -2.70 -24.97 -8.74
CA TYR A 491 -1.52 -24.11 -8.60
C TYR A 491 -0.26 -24.91 -8.26
N ALA A 492 -0.31 -25.85 -7.32
CA ALA A 492 0.84 -26.68 -6.97
C ALA A 492 1.41 -27.45 -8.18
N ILE A 493 0.55 -28.06 -9.02
CA ILE A 493 1.00 -28.80 -10.20
C ILE A 493 1.48 -27.87 -11.32
N THR A 494 0.72 -26.82 -11.64
CA THR A 494 1.03 -25.91 -12.77
C THR A 494 2.24 -25.03 -12.52
N VAL A 495 2.60 -24.82 -11.25
CA VAL A 495 3.70 -23.94 -10.85
C VAL A 495 4.91 -24.71 -10.37
N TYR A 496 4.70 -25.73 -9.54
CA TYR A 496 5.78 -26.46 -8.89
C TYR A 496 5.93 -27.90 -9.38
N GLY A 497 5.11 -28.36 -10.34
CA GLY A 497 5.09 -29.77 -10.77
C GLY A 497 6.48 -30.35 -11.10
N ARG A 498 7.33 -29.63 -11.84
CA ARG A 498 8.68 -30.11 -12.18
C ARG A 498 9.62 -30.12 -10.98
N TYR A 499 9.44 -29.19 -10.04
CA TYR A 499 10.18 -29.15 -8.78
C TYR A 499 9.79 -30.30 -7.87
N LEU A 500 8.49 -30.57 -7.74
CA LEU A 500 7.96 -31.71 -6.97
C LEU A 500 8.44 -33.05 -7.56
N ASP A 501 8.47 -33.18 -8.89
CA ASP A 501 9.00 -34.36 -9.59
C ASP A 501 10.49 -34.57 -9.28
N ALA A 502 11.29 -33.51 -9.34
CA ALA A 502 12.72 -33.56 -9.07
C ALA A 502 13.03 -34.01 -7.63
N LEU A 503 12.25 -33.54 -6.65
CA LEU A 503 12.32 -34.02 -5.27
C LEU A 503 12.05 -35.53 -5.19
N VAL A 504 10.98 -36.01 -5.84
CA VAL A 504 10.59 -37.42 -5.80
C VAL A 504 11.60 -38.33 -6.48
N ARG A 505 12.19 -37.90 -7.59
CA ARG A 505 13.25 -38.65 -8.31
C ARG A 505 14.59 -38.65 -7.58
N GLY A 506 14.78 -37.74 -6.63
CA GLY A 506 16.05 -37.54 -5.94
C GLY A 506 17.07 -36.75 -6.77
N ASP A 507 16.62 -36.02 -7.79
CA ASP A 507 17.48 -35.10 -8.57
C ASP A 507 17.98 -33.93 -7.71
N ILE A 508 17.20 -33.57 -6.69
CA ILE A 508 17.51 -32.53 -5.70
C ILE A 508 17.20 -33.04 -4.28
N VAL A 509 17.99 -32.59 -3.31
CA VAL A 509 17.93 -33.06 -1.92
C VAL A 509 17.02 -32.14 -1.10
N PRO A 510 16.04 -32.66 -0.34
CA PRO A 510 15.23 -31.82 0.53
C PRO A 510 16.11 -31.06 1.54
N PHE A 511 15.85 -29.77 1.72
CA PHE A 511 16.61 -28.91 2.65
C PHE A 511 15.72 -28.29 3.74
N HIS A 512 14.41 -28.58 3.73
CA HIS A 512 13.43 -28.10 4.70
C HIS A 512 12.48 -29.22 5.12
N GLU A 513 11.97 -29.17 6.36
CA GLU A 513 11.10 -30.20 6.95
C GLU A 513 9.84 -30.47 6.11
N ASP A 514 9.25 -29.44 5.53
CA ASP A 514 8.08 -29.57 4.64
C ASP A 514 8.37 -30.43 3.41
N GLN A 515 9.59 -30.39 2.88
CA GLN A 515 10.00 -31.18 1.72
C GLN A 515 10.23 -32.63 2.11
N GLU A 516 10.83 -32.88 3.28
CA GLU A 516 10.93 -34.23 3.82
C GLU A 516 9.56 -34.84 4.11
N HIS A 517 8.64 -34.04 4.66
CA HIS A 517 7.26 -34.46 4.90
C HIS A 517 6.56 -34.79 3.58
N PHE A 518 6.72 -33.95 2.56
CA PHE A 518 6.20 -34.21 1.22
C PHE A 518 6.66 -35.57 0.67
N LEU A 519 7.96 -35.88 0.74
CA LEU A 519 8.48 -37.18 0.29
C LEU A 519 7.90 -38.36 1.08
N LYS A 520 7.74 -38.22 2.40
CA LYS A 520 7.10 -39.26 3.24
C LYS A 520 5.62 -39.44 2.87
N ALA A 521 4.91 -38.37 2.54
CA ALA A 521 3.50 -38.39 2.16
C ALA A 521 3.30 -39.07 0.81
N VAL A 522 4.14 -38.72 -0.19
CA VAL A 522 4.11 -39.34 -1.53
C VAL A 522 4.44 -40.84 -1.46
N ALA A 523 5.35 -41.24 -0.56
CA ALA A 523 5.65 -42.64 -0.29
C ALA A 523 4.58 -43.40 0.54
N GLY A 524 3.47 -42.74 0.91
CA GLY A 524 2.39 -43.33 1.72
C GLY A 524 2.77 -43.60 3.18
N LYS A 525 3.90 -43.07 3.67
CA LYS A 525 4.38 -43.29 5.04
C LYS A 525 3.71 -42.39 6.07
N VAL A 526 3.20 -41.23 5.63
CA VAL A 526 2.42 -40.30 6.44
C VAL A 526 1.19 -39.83 5.66
N LYS A 527 0.20 -39.28 6.36
CA LYS A 527 -0.97 -38.70 5.72
C LYS A 527 -0.59 -37.37 5.06
N ALA A 528 -1.07 -37.12 3.84
CA ALA A 528 -0.93 -35.81 3.21
C ALA A 528 -1.67 -34.73 4.03
N THR A 529 -1.01 -33.62 4.32
CA THR A 529 -1.50 -32.54 5.20
C THR A 529 -1.70 -31.21 4.48
N ASN A 530 -1.13 -31.02 3.30
CA ASN A 530 -1.23 -29.77 2.54
C ASN A 530 -1.60 -29.98 1.05
N PRO A 531 -2.04 -28.93 0.35
CA PRO A 531 -2.45 -29.03 -1.06
C PRO A 531 -1.36 -29.48 -2.03
N TYR A 532 -0.07 -29.24 -1.74
CA TYR A 532 1.02 -29.65 -2.64
C TYR A 532 1.18 -31.17 -2.63
N GLU A 533 1.08 -31.79 -1.46
CA GLU A 533 1.12 -33.24 -1.28
C GLU A 533 -0.09 -33.91 -1.91
N THR A 534 -1.30 -33.43 -1.62
CA THR A 534 -2.53 -34.02 -2.17
C THR A 534 -2.57 -33.86 -3.69
N ALA A 535 -2.14 -32.70 -4.21
CA ALA A 535 -2.06 -32.47 -5.65
C ALA A 535 -1.12 -33.44 -6.34
N TRP A 536 0.10 -33.62 -5.82
CA TRP A 536 1.08 -34.50 -6.44
C TRP A 536 0.62 -35.96 -6.43
N ILE A 537 0.08 -36.45 -5.31
CA ILE A 537 -0.47 -37.82 -5.21
C ILE A 537 -1.61 -38.02 -6.23
N LYS A 538 -2.52 -37.03 -6.36
CA LYS A 538 -3.58 -37.07 -7.37
C LYS A 538 -3.03 -37.08 -8.80
N TYR A 539 -2.03 -36.26 -9.08
CA TYR A 539 -1.40 -36.17 -10.40
C TYR A 539 -0.71 -37.48 -10.80
N MET A 540 0.02 -38.12 -9.88
CA MET A 540 0.71 -39.39 -10.18
C MET A 540 -0.25 -40.53 -10.52
N LYS A 541 -1.42 -40.60 -9.88
CA LYS A 541 -2.47 -41.58 -10.22
C LYS A 541 -3.02 -41.45 -11.64
N THR A 542 -2.75 -40.34 -12.34
CA THR A 542 -3.13 -40.18 -13.75
C THR A 542 -2.10 -40.73 -14.73
N LYS A 543 -0.91 -41.08 -14.23
CA LYS A 543 0.20 -41.64 -15.03
C LYS A 543 0.37 -43.15 -14.83
N GLU A 544 -0.29 -43.71 -13.81
CA GLU A 544 -0.51 -45.14 -13.62
C GLU A 544 -1.67 -45.60 -14.51
#